data_AF-A0AAU1ZYG0-F1
#
_entry.id   AF-A0AAU1ZYG0-F1
#
_cell.length_a   1.000
_cell.length_b   1.000
_cell.length_c   1.000
_cell.angle_alpha   90.00
_cell.angle_beta   90.00
_cell.angle_gamma   90.00
#
_symmetry.space_group_name_H-M   'P 1'
#
loop_
_entity.id
_entity.type
_entity.pdbx_description
1 polymer ?
#
loop_
_entity_poly.entity_id
_entity_poly.type
_entity_poly.pdbx_seq_one_letter_code
_entity_poly.pdbx_strand_id
1 'polypeptide(L)'
;MSDQTADVTRIKESARSLSKIHREFTRNANPADGLGVDVIGDRSLVETFDDFGDNWKIHRERLTDEIEKLSKILSTAAQAYEDIDHQLAEALRSTDKQGKSGSGGAK
;
A
#
# COMPACT_ATOMS: atom_id res chain seq x y z
N MET A 1 -6.85 9.15 -22.00
CA MET A 1 -6.77 9.27 -20.53
C MET A 1 -7.34 8.05 -19.80
N SER A 2 -8.28 7.26 -20.36
CA SER A 2 -8.86 6.12 -19.62
C SER A 2 -7.86 5.04 -19.22
N ASP A 3 -6.84 4.78 -20.05
CA ASP A 3 -5.79 3.79 -19.79
C ASP A 3 -4.92 4.19 -18.58
N GLN A 4 -4.44 5.44 -18.58
CA GLN A 4 -3.71 6.03 -17.45
C GLN A 4 -4.54 6.02 -16.15
N THR A 5 -5.83 6.36 -16.21
CA THR A 5 -6.72 6.30 -15.04
C THR A 5 -6.89 4.87 -14.53
N ALA A 6 -6.99 3.88 -15.43
CA ALA A 6 -7.07 2.47 -15.06
C ALA A 6 -5.79 1.99 -14.38
N ASP A 7 -4.62 2.40 -14.87
CA ASP A 7 -3.33 2.04 -14.27
C ASP A 7 -3.11 2.70 -12.91
N VAL A 8 -3.45 3.99 -12.75
CA VAL A 8 -3.43 4.66 -11.43
C VAL A 8 -4.35 3.96 -10.43
N THR A 9 -5.54 3.53 -10.88
CA THR A 9 -6.47 2.77 -10.05
C THR A 9 -5.85 1.46 -9.57
N ARG A 10 -5.23 0.68 -10.47
CA ARG A 10 -4.53 -0.57 -10.13
C ARG A 10 -3.38 -0.35 -9.17
N ILE A 11 -2.60 0.72 -9.32
CA ILE A 11 -1.51 1.07 -8.41
C ILE A 11 -2.07 1.34 -7.00
N LYS A 12 -3.17 2.11 -6.88
CA LYS A 12 -3.82 2.39 -5.59
C LYS A 12 -4.38 1.13 -4.94
N GLU A 13 -4.99 0.24 -5.71
CA GLU A 13 -5.48 -1.05 -5.21
C GLU A 13 -4.36 -1.96 -4.72
N SER A 14 -3.25 -1.99 -5.44
CA SER A 14 -2.04 -2.74 -5.06
C SER A 14 -1.46 -2.20 -3.74
N ALA A 15 -1.33 -0.87 -3.62
CA ALA A 15 -0.87 -0.23 -2.39
C ALA A 15 -1.77 -0.58 -1.18
N ARG A 16 -3.10 -0.50 -1.35
CA ARG A 16 -4.06 -0.86 -0.30
C ARG A 16 -3.97 -2.33 0.09
N SER A 17 -3.82 -3.22 -0.88
CA SER A 17 -3.71 -4.66 -0.65
C SER A 17 -2.45 -4.99 0.14
N LEU A 18 -1.30 -4.41 -0.24
CA LEU A 18 -0.06 -4.57 0.49
C LEU A 18 -0.15 -4.00 1.92
N SER A 19 -0.73 -2.82 2.09
CA SER A 19 -0.97 -2.24 3.43
C SER A 19 -1.84 -3.14 4.32
N LYS A 20 -2.84 -3.82 3.73
CA LYS A 20 -3.66 -4.80 4.45
C LYS A 20 -2.85 -6.03 4.85
N ILE A 21 -2.06 -6.60 3.92
CA ILE A 21 -1.20 -7.76 4.22
C ILE A 21 -0.21 -7.41 5.34
N HIS A 22 0.46 -6.25 5.24
CA HIS A 22 1.34 -5.73 6.28
C HIS A 22 0.63 -5.72 7.65
N ARG A 23 -0.57 -5.14 7.72
CA ARG A 23 -1.34 -5.05 8.97
C ARG A 23 -1.66 -6.42 9.56
N GLU A 24 -2.05 -7.39 8.73
CA GLU A 24 -2.35 -8.75 9.20
C GLU A 24 -1.09 -9.42 9.75
N PHE A 25 0.04 -9.30 9.05
CA PHE A 25 1.32 -9.86 9.48
C PHE A 25 1.85 -9.17 10.74
N THR A 26 1.53 -7.90 10.99
CA THR A 26 1.88 -7.22 12.25
C THR A 26 0.97 -7.63 13.41
N ARG A 27 -0.35 -7.75 13.20
CA ARG A 27 -1.33 -7.94 14.28
C ARG A 27 -1.52 -9.39 14.70
N ASN A 28 -1.50 -10.32 13.75
CA ASN A 28 -1.76 -11.74 13.96
C ASN A 28 -0.46 -12.53 13.79
N ALA A 29 0.56 -12.10 14.53
CA ALA A 29 1.96 -12.39 14.23
C ALA A 29 2.42 -13.80 14.62
N ASN A 30 1.95 -14.35 15.74
CA ASN A 30 2.36 -15.67 16.22
C ASN A 30 1.14 -16.49 16.66
N PRO A 31 0.76 -17.54 15.91
CA PRO A 31 -0.38 -18.38 16.26
C PRO A 31 -0.14 -19.26 17.51
N ALA A 32 1.11 -19.41 17.94
CA ALA A 32 1.47 -20.16 19.14
C ALA A 32 1.61 -19.27 20.39
N ASP A 33 1.43 -17.95 20.24
CA ASP A 33 1.54 -17.02 21.37
C ASP A 33 0.51 -17.37 22.47
N GLY A 34 1.01 -17.61 23.67
CA GLY A 34 0.18 -18.03 24.82
C GLY A 34 -0.17 -19.52 24.89
N LEU A 35 0.36 -20.38 24.00
CA LEU A 35 0.20 -21.82 24.11
C LEU A 35 1.32 -22.43 24.96
N GLY A 36 1.07 -22.64 26.26
CA GLY A 36 2.01 -23.27 27.17
C GLY A 36 1.89 -24.81 27.24
N VAL A 37 2.75 -25.42 28.06
CA VAL A 37 2.73 -26.88 28.35
C VAL A 37 1.39 -27.32 28.94
N ASP A 38 0.70 -26.43 29.65
CA ASP A 38 -0.64 -26.65 30.22
C ASP A 38 -1.71 -26.85 29.13
N VAL A 39 -1.52 -26.28 27.94
CA VAL A 39 -2.43 -26.42 26.80
C VAL A 39 -1.98 -27.54 25.86
N ILE A 40 -0.68 -27.59 25.56
CA ILE A 40 -0.11 -28.50 24.55
C ILE A 40 0.17 -29.89 25.13
N GLY A 41 0.42 -30.01 26.44
CA GLY A 41 0.61 -31.28 27.15
C GLY A 41 1.97 -31.95 26.92
N ASP A 42 2.76 -31.50 25.94
CA ASP A 42 4.09 -32.01 25.63
C ASP A 42 5.13 -30.87 25.59
N ARG A 43 6.20 -31.04 26.37
CA ARG A 43 7.26 -30.03 26.49
C ARG A 43 8.09 -29.88 25.22
N SER A 44 8.38 -30.98 24.52
CA SER A 44 9.18 -30.94 23.29
C SER A 44 8.43 -30.22 22.18
N LEU A 45 7.11 -30.36 22.14
CA LEU A 45 6.25 -29.67 21.20
C LEU A 45 6.19 -28.16 21.50
N VAL A 46 6.11 -27.75 22.77
CA VAL A 46 6.21 -26.33 23.16
C VAL A 46 7.55 -25.74 22.73
N GLU A 47 8.67 -26.41 23.03
CA GLU A 47 10.01 -25.96 22.61
C GLU A 47 10.11 -25.83 21.08
N THR A 48 9.48 -26.74 20.32
CA THR A 48 9.41 -26.65 18.85
C THR A 48 8.60 -25.44 18.37
N PHE A 49 7.49 -25.12 19.04
CA PHE A 49 6.68 -23.95 18.70
C PHE A 49 7.39 -22.63 19.05
N ASP A 50 8.16 -22.60 20.14
CA ASP A 50 8.98 -21.46 20.53
C ASP A 50 10.07 -21.20 19.49
N ASP A 51 10.84 -22.24 19.11
CA ASP A 51 11.88 -22.15 18.07
C ASP A 51 11.29 -21.68 16.73
N PHE A 52 10.12 -22.23 16.37
CA PHE A 52 9.39 -21.78 15.19
C PHE A 52 8.98 -20.31 15.31
N GLY A 53 8.42 -19.90 16.44
CA GLY A 53 7.94 -18.55 16.70
C GLY A 53 9.05 -17.50 16.60
N ASP A 54 10.22 -17.79 17.15
CA ASP A 54 11.40 -16.92 17.10
C ASP A 54 11.92 -16.75 15.68
N ASN A 55 12.12 -17.86 14.96
CA ASN A 55 12.56 -17.81 13.57
C ASN A 55 11.53 -17.12 12.67
N TRP A 56 10.25 -17.46 12.85
CA TRP A 56 9.14 -16.84 12.14
C TRP A 56 9.08 -15.33 12.40
N LYS A 57 9.26 -14.88 13.64
CA LYS A 57 9.28 -13.45 13.97
C LYS A 57 10.33 -12.69 13.18
N ILE A 58 11.56 -13.18 13.13
CA ILE A 58 12.68 -12.53 12.41
C ILE A 58 12.35 -12.42 10.91
N HIS A 59 11.89 -13.51 10.30
CA HIS A 59 11.56 -13.53 8.87
C HIS A 59 10.33 -12.69 8.54
N ARG A 60 9.30 -12.75 9.39
CA ARG A 60 8.07 -11.99 9.24
C ARG A 60 8.33 -10.50 9.34
N GLU A 61 9.12 -10.03 10.31
CA GLU A 61 9.45 -8.61 10.46
C GLU A 61 10.14 -8.07 9.20
N ARG A 62 11.15 -8.79 8.68
CA ARG A 62 11.81 -8.44 7.42
C ARG A 62 10.84 -8.37 6.24
N LEU A 63 9.97 -9.38 6.09
CA LEU A 63 8.96 -9.38 5.03
C LEU A 63 8.00 -8.19 5.17
N THR A 64 7.58 -7.89 6.41
CA THR A 64 6.61 -6.84 6.70
C THR A 64 7.21 -5.47 6.37
N ASP A 65 8.47 -5.23 6.73
CA ASP A 65 9.19 -3.99 6.37
C ASP A 65 9.25 -3.77 4.85
N GLU A 66 9.54 -4.82 4.07
CA GLU A 66 9.58 -4.72 2.61
C GLU A 66 8.19 -4.48 1.99
N ILE A 67 7.15 -5.11 2.53
CA ILE A 67 5.75 -4.86 2.12
C ILE A 67 5.35 -3.40 2.42
N GLU A 68 5.75 -2.87 3.58
CA GLU A 68 5.48 -1.47 3.94
C GLU A 68 6.15 -0.50 2.96
N LYS A 69 7.44 -0.72 2.66
CA LYS A 69 8.19 0.09 1.69
C LYS A 69 7.52 0.06 0.32
N LEU A 70 7.16 -1.12 -0.18
CA LEU A 70 6.51 -1.26 -1.48
C LEU A 70 5.13 -0.56 -1.50
N SER A 71 4.34 -0.72 -0.43
CA SER A 71 3.05 -0.03 -0.29
C SER A 71 3.20 1.49 -0.31
N LYS A 72 4.24 2.04 0.34
CA LYS A 72 4.54 3.48 0.32
C LYS A 72 4.94 3.94 -1.08
N ILE A 73 5.83 3.22 -1.76
CA ILE A 73 6.26 3.53 -3.13
C ILE A 73 5.06 3.61 -4.09
N LEU A 74 4.17 2.60 -4.05
CA LEU A 74 2.98 2.58 -4.91
C LEU A 74 2.02 3.73 -4.58
N SER A 75 1.86 4.06 -3.30
CA SER A 75 1.01 5.18 -2.88
C SER A 75 1.57 6.52 -3.38
N THR A 76 2.87 6.73 -3.26
CA THR A 76 3.57 7.91 -3.78
C THR A 76 3.48 8.00 -5.30
N ALA A 77 3.67 6.88 -6.01
CA ALA A 77 3.55 6.85 -7.46
C ALA A 77 2.13 7.22 -7.92
N ALA A 78 1.09 6.66 -7.29
CA ALA A 78 -0.28 7.01 -7.60
C ALA A 78 -0.57 8.51 -7.38
N GLN A 79 -0.10 9.07 -6.26
CA GLN A 79 -0.27 10.50 -5.97
C GLN A 79 0.42 11.38 -7.01
N ALA A 80 1.65 11.04 -7.38
CA ALA A 80 2.40 11.79 -8.39
C ALA A 80 1.68 11.82 -9.75
N TYR A 81 1.09 10.69 -10.18
CA TYR A 81 0.29 10.65 -11.40
C TYR A 81 -0.97 11.52 -11.30
N GLU A 82 -1.69 11.48 -10.17
CA GLU A 82 -2.89 12.32 -9.96
C GLU A 82 -2.54 13.82 -9.95
N ASP A 83 -1.42 14.19 -9.34
CA ASP A 83 -0.95 15.58 -9.29
C ASP A 83 -0.58 16.10 -10.68
N ILE A 84 0.13 15.28 -11.49
CA ILE A 84 0.48 15.63 -12.87
C ILE A 84 -0.79 15.81 -13.72
N ASP A 85 -1.75 14.88 -13.61
CA ASP A 85 -3.02 14.96 -14.35
C ASP A 85 -3.82 16.20 -13.94
N HIS A 86 -3.84 16.55 -12.66
CA HIS A 86 -4.51 17.75 -12.17
C HIS A 86 -3.87 19.03 -12.73
N GLN A 87 -2.53 19.13 -12.68
CA GLN A 87 -1.78 20.27 -13.21
C GLN A 87 -2.01 20.44 -14.72
N LEU A 88 -1.99 19.33 -15.48
CA LEU A 88 -2.27 19.35 -16.91
C LEU A 88 -3.70 19.83 -17.20
N ALA A 89 -4.69 19.31 -16.48
CA ALA A 89 -6.08 19.72 -16.64
C ALA A 89 -6.31 21.19 -16.26
N GLU A 90 -5.59 21.71 -15.26
CA GLU A 90 -5.63 23.12 -14.87
C GLU A 90 -4.98 24.04 -15.92
N ALA A 91 -3.84 23.64 -16.47
CA ALA A 91 -3.17 24.37 -17.55
C ALA A 91 -4.08 24.47 -18.79
N LEU A 92 -4.67 23.35 -19.24
CA LEU A 92 -5.60 23.32 -20.37
C LEU A 92 -6.83 24.21 -20.14
N ARG A 93 -7.47 24.11 -18.96
CA ARG A 93 -8.61 24.97 -18.58
C ARG A 93 -8.26 26.45 -18.56
N SER A 94 -7.03 26.79 -18.17
CA SER A 94 -6.55 28.18 -18.13
C SER A 94 -6.34 28.74 -19.53
N THR A 95 -5.75 27.94 -20.44
CA THR A 95 -5.61 28.31 -21.86
C THR A 95 -6.96 28.48 -22.56
N ASP A 96 -7.92 27.58 -22.33
CA ASP A 96 -9.27 27.69 -22.90
C ASP A 96 -10.01 28.95 -22.46
N LYS A 97 -9.85 29.36 -21.20
CA LYS A 97 -10.43 30.62 -20.68
C LYS A 97 -9.82 31.84 -21.36
N GLN A 98 -8.50 31.88 -21.57
CA GLN A 98 -7.84 32.96 -22.29
C GLN A 98 -8.28 33.06 -23.75
N GLY A 99 -8.44 31.92 -24.44
CA GLY A 99 -8.94 31.88 -25.82
C GLY A 99 -10.37 32.42 -25.97
N LYS A 100 -11.26 32.12 -25.02
CA LYS A 100 -12.64 32.64 -25.02
C LYS A 100 -12.74 34.14 -24.73
N SER A 101 -11.86 34.70 -23.89
CA SER A 101 -11.83 36.15 -23.65
C SER A 101 -11.36 36.97 -24.85
N GLY A 102 -10.55 36.40 -25.75
CA GLY A 102 -10.09 37.06 -26.98
C GLY A 102 -11.14 37.12 -28.09
N SER A 103 -12.08 36.17 -28.13
CA SER A 103 -13.09 36.07 -29.19
C SER A 103 -14.36 36.90 -28.95
N GLY A 104 -14.55 37.45 -27.75
CA GLY A 104 -15.76 38.22 -27.37
C GLY A 104 -15.68 39.73 -27.62
N GLY A 105 -14.54 40.25 -28.07
CA GLY A 105 -14.29 41.70 -28.24
C GLY A 105 -14.42 42.24 -29.67
N ALA A 106 -14.78 41.41 -30.65
CA ALA A 106 -14.95 41.83 -32.05
C ALA A 106 -16.43 41.82 -32.44
N LYS A 107 -17.18 42.83 -32.00
CA LYS A 107 -18.46 43.23 -32.61
C LYS A 107 -18.67 44.72 -32.45
#